data_AF-A0A1W6L4M5-F1
#
_entry.id   AF-A0A1W6L4M5-F1
#
_cell.length_a   1.000
_cell.length_b   1.000
_cell.length_c   1.000
_cell.angle_alpha   90.00
_cell.angle_beta   90.00
_cell.angle_gamma   90.00
#
_symmetry.space_group_name_H-M   'P 1'
#
loop_
_entity.id
_entity.type
_entity.pdbx_description
1 polymer ?
#
loop_
_entity_poly.entity_id
_entity_poly.type
_entity_poly.pdbx_seq_one_letter_code
_entity_poly.pdbx_strand_id
1 'polypeptide(L)'
;MSGQLMSRTQSRRDALWTLAPGEALRLTVGPGPRQLRVVEGWLWLTTEGTREQPAEDVWLLPGEPMELPAGSEWVVEARATGRFQLLVPPQPRPWRAWQARITWWLRGFRPAPPRGLRA
;
A
#
# COMPACT_ATOMS: atom_id res chain seq x y z
N MET A 1 -29.92 7.87 19.69
CA MET A 1 -28.71 8.08 18.87
C MET A 1 -27.61 7.21 19.46
N SER A 2 -27.48 5.97 18.99
CA SER A 2 -26.59 4.98 19.59
C SER A 2 -25.26 4.97 18.83
N GLY A 3 -24.22 5.57 19.43
CA GLY A 3 -22.85 5.47 18.94
C GLY A 3 -22.30 4.08 19.21
N GLN A 4 -22.39 3.21 18.20
CA GLN A 4 -21.84 1.87 18.28
C GLN A 4 -20.32 1.96 18.12
N LEU A 5 -19.62 1.93 19.25
CA LEU A 5 -18.16 1.80 19.32
C LEU A 5 -17.80 0.41 18.74
N MET A 6 -17.45 0.36 17.45
CA MET A 6 -16.91 -0.85 16.83
C MET A 6 -15.49 -1.10 17.36
N SER A 7 -15.39 -1.81 18.48
CA SER A 7 -14.16 -2.47 18.88
C SER A 7 -13.94 -3.65 17.93
N ARG A 8 -13.23 -3.42 16.81
CA ARG A 8 -12.75 -4.51 15.95
C ARG A 8 -11.69 -5.27 16.76
N THR A 9 -12.10 -6.39 17.38
CA THR A 9 -11.22 -7.30 18.09
C THR A 9 -10.12 -7.78 17.14
N GLN A 10 -8.96 -7.14 17.25
CA GLN A 10 -7.76 -7.40 16.48
C GLN A 10 -7.19 -8.76 16.93
N SER A 11 -7.67 -9.85 16.31
CA SER A 11 -7.07 -11.17 16.50
C SER A 11 -5.65 -11.15 15.94
N ARG A 12 -4.67 -11.32 16.83
CA ARG A 12 -3.20 -11.34 16.57
C ARG A 12 -2.72 -12.33 15.50
N ARG A 13 -3.61 -13.10 14.87
CA ARG A 13 -3.30 -14.16 13.89
C ARG A 13 -3.51 -13.76 12.44
N ASP A 14 -4.29 -12.73 12.16
CA ASP A 14 -4.53 -12.30 10.78
C ASP A 14 -4.00 -10.87 10.63
N ALA A 15 -2.81 -10.73 10.04
CA ALA A 15 -2.32 -9.44 9.53
C ALA A 15 -3.13 -9.03 8.29
N LEU A 16 -4.46 -9.08 8.38
CA LEU A 16 -5.42 -8.84 7.32
C LEU A 16 -6.32 -7.69 7.78
N TRP A 17 -6.20 -6.57 7.08
CA TRP A 17 -7.03 -5.41 7.26
C TRP A 17 -8.18 -5.45 6.25
N THR A 18 -9.33 -4.93 6.67
CA THR A 18 -10.49 -4.71 5.81
C THR A 18 -10.90 -3.26 5.95
N LEU A 19 -11.05 -2.59 4.82
CA LEU A 19 -11.52 -1.21 4.70
C LEU A 19 -12.83 -1.20 3.91
N ALA A 20 -13.83 -0.53 4.45
CA ALA A 20 -15.07 -0.24 3.73
C ALA A 20 -14.84 0.77 2.60
N PRO A 21 -15.78 0.89 1.64
CA PRO A 21 -15.71 1.95 0.62
C PRO A 21 -15.60 3.34 1.26
N GLY A 22 -14.61 4.12 0.84
CA GLY A 22 -14.27 5.44 1.37
C GLY A 22 -13.58 5.44 2.73
N GLU A 23 -13.32 4.27 3.34
CA GLU A 23 -12.55 4.16 4.58
C GLU A 23 -11.06 4.34 4.29
N ALA A 24 -10.39 5.11 5.14
CA ALA A 24 -8.96 5.31 5.10
C ALA A 24 -8.29 4.89 6.42
N LEU A 25 -7.09 4.35 6.32
CA LEU A 25 -6.25 3.96 7.44
C LEU A 25 -4.86 4.59 7.28
N ARG A 26 -4.35 5.20 8.36
CA ARG A 26 -2.94 5.59 8.43
C ARG A 26 -2.10 4.40 8.85
N LEU A 27 -1.06 4.11 8.08
CA LEU A 27 -0.13 3.00 8.28
C LEU A 27 1.28 3.55 8.55
N THR A 28 1.76 3.38 9.78
CA THR A 28 3.16 3.63 10.13
C THR A 28 3.96 2.34 9.96
N VAL A 29 4.97 2.38 9.11
CA VAL A 29 5.83 1.22 8.83
C VAL A 29 6.92 1.16 9.88
N GLY A 30 6.83 0.17 10.77
CA GLY A 30 7.86 -0.07 11.78
C GLY A 30 9.24 -0.41 11.21
N PRO A 31 10.23 -0.71 12.07
CA PRO A 31 11.59 -1.01 11.62
C PRO A 31 11.65 -2.27 10.74
N GLY A 32 12.49 -2.20 9.71
CA GLY A 32 12.73 -3.26 8.74
C GLY A 32 11.78 -3.24 7.54
N PRO A 33 12.08 -4.00 6.48
CA PRO A 33 11.28 -3.99 5.26
C PRO A 33 9.89 -4.57 5.52
N ARG A 34 8.90 -4.03 4.82
CA ARG A 34 7.52 -4.54 4.79
C ARG A 34 7.02 -4.61 3.36
N GLN A 35 6.10 -5.54 3.12
CA GLN A 35 5.38 -5.63 1.85
C GLN A 35 3.88 -5.52 2.11
N LEU A 36 3.21 -4.62 1.40
CA LEU A 36 1.76 -4.54 1.36
C LEU A 36 1.25 -5.39 0.19
N ARG A 37 0.26 -6.25 0.46
CA ARG A 37 -0.41 -7.07 -0.55
C ARG A 37 -1.91 -6.88 -0.48
N VAL A 38 -2.51 -6.49 -1.59
CA VAL A 38 -3.97 -6.48 -1.70
C VAL A 38 -4.44 -7.92 -1.94
N VAL A 39 -5.40 -8.34 -1.12
CA VAL A 39 -6.08 -9.64 -1.22
C VAL A 39 -7.34 -9.50 -2.06
N GLU A 40 -8.09 -8.42 -1.87
CA GLU A 40 -9.37 -8.17 -2.53
C GLU A 40 -9.58 -6.67 -2.71
N GLY A 41 -10.21 -6.28 -3.82
CA GLY A 41 -10.47 -4.88 -4.15
C GLY A 41 -9.21 -4.15 -4.64
N TRP A 42 -9.17 -2.84 -4.45
CA TRP A 42 -8.13 -1.95 -4.96
C TRP A 42 -7.93 -0.85 -3.94
N LEU A 43 -6.68 -0.46 -3.72
CA LEU A 43 -6.31 0.55 -2.73
C LEU A 43 -5.61 1.73 -3.36
N TRP A 44 -5.96 2.93 -2.92
CA TRP A 44 -5.18 4.13 -3.13
C TRP A 44 -4.22 4.29 -1.95
N LEU A 45 -2.95 4.46 -2.24
CA LEU A 45 -1.93 4.69 -1.23
C LEU A 45 -1.27 6.03 -1.49
N THR A 46 -1.19 6.84 -0.45
CA THR A 46 -0.51 8.14 -0.48
C THR A 46 0.63 8.11 0.52
N THR A 47 1.86 8.42 0.09
CA THR A 47 2.96 8.65 1.03
C THR A 47 2.69 9.92 1.83
N GLU A 48 3.15 9.97 3.07
CA GLU A 48 3.31 11.28 3.70
C GLU A 48 4.36 12.09 2.92
N GLY A 49 4.03 13.34 2.61
CA GLY A 49 4.91 14.27 1.92
C GLY A 49 5.51 15.30 2.87
N THR A 50 6.72 15.73 2.58
CA THR A 50 7.34 16.94 3.14
C THR A 50 7.45 18.02 2.07
N ARG A 51 7.96 19.19 2.44
CA ARG A 51 8.21 20.28 1.49
C ARG A 51 9.28 19.91 0.46
N GLU A 52 10.26 19.12 0.86
CA GLU A 52 11.39 18.70 0.05
C GLU A 52 11.11 17.39 -0.72
N GLN A 53 10.19 16.57 -0.22
CA GLN A 53 9.78 15.29 -0.81
C GLN A 53 8.24 15.25 -0.87
N PRO A 54 7.63 15.68 -1.98
CA PRO A 54 6.17 15.73 -2.09
C PRO A 54 5.55 14.35 -1.92
N ALA A 55 4.28 14.33 -1.48
CA ALA A 55 3.51 13.10 -1.38
C ALA A 55 3.34 12.45 -2.76
N GLU A 56 3.42 11.13 -2.80
CA GLU A 56 3.21 10.31 -4.00
C GLU A 56 1.98 9.43 -3.83
N ASP A 57 1.22 9.28 -4.92
CA ASP A 57 0.00 8.48 -4.97
C ASP A 57 0.17 7.25 -5.86
N VAL A 58 -0.28 6.09 -5.37
CA VAL A 58 -0.19 4.80 -6.07
C VAL A 58 -1.48 4.01 -5.94
N TRP A 59 -1.98 3.49 -7.06
CA TRP A 59 -3.00 2.43 -7.04
C TRP A 59 -2.34 1.07 -6.87
N LEU A 60 -2.85 0.27 -5.93
CA LEU A 60 -2.46 -1.12 -5.77
C LEU A 60 -3.64 -2.06 -6.00
N LEU A 61 -3.42 -3.03 -6.90
CA LEU A 61 -4.36 -4.08 -7.27
C LEU A 61 -4.00 -5.40 -6.59
N PRO A 62 -4.90 -6.40 -6.56
CA PRO A 62 -4.57 -7.73 -6.05
C PRO A 62 -3.46 -8.40 -6.88
N GLY A 63 -2.60 -9.13 -6.19
CA GLY A 63 -1.58 -10.00 -6.79
C GLY A 63 -0.14 -9.48 -6.70
N GLU A 64 0.10 -8.19 -6.96
CA GLU A 64 1.46 -7.63 -6.90
C GLU A 64 1.76 -7.04 -5.51
N PRO A 65 2.84 -7.49 -4.83
CA PRO A 65 3.28 -6.87 -3.59
C PRO A 65 3.94 -5.51 -3.85
N MET A 66 3.67 -4.55 -2.97
CA MET A 66 4.39 -3.28 -2.94
C MET A 66 5.30 -3.23 -1.71
N GLU A 67 6.57 -2.89 -1.91
CA GLU A 67 7.50 -2.67 -0.80
C GLU A 67 7.21 -1.32 -0.14
N LEU A 68 7.17 -1.34 1.19
CA LEU A 68 7.03 -0.14 2.00
C LEU A 68 8.35 0.14 2.72
N PRO A 69 8.97 1.32 2.50
CA PRO A 69 10.20 1.68 3.18
C PRO A 69 10.04 1.67 4.71
N ALA A 70 11.05 1.20 5.43
CA ALA A 70 11.05 1.23 6.88
C ALA A 70 10.95 2.67 7.39
N GLY A 71 10.11 2.91 8.40
CA GLY A 71 9.89 4.25 8.97
C GLY A 71 9.02 5.18 8.13
N SER A 72 8.52 4.73 6.98
CA SER A 72 7.59 5.54 6.18
C SER A 72 6.18 5.54 6.76
N GLU A 73 5.44 6.61 6.44
CA GLU A 73 4.02 6.74 6.76
C GLU A 73 3.19 6.81 5.49
N TRP A 74 2.05 6.14 5.51
CA TRP A 74 1.14 6.03 4.39
C TRP A 74 -0.30 6.22 4.81
N VAL A 75 -1.09 6.84 3.95
CA VAL A 75 -2.56 6.77 4.01
C VAL A 75 -3.02 5.73 3.00
N VAL A 76 -3.82 4.78 3.45
CA VAL A 76 -4.39 3.70 2.63
C VAL A 76 -5.90 3.90 2.58
N GLU A 77 -6.44 4.21 1.41
CA GLU A 77 -7.87 4.39 1.17
C GLU A 77 -8.41 3.27 0.27
N ALA A 78 -9.61 2.78 0.59
CA ALA A 78 -10.31 1.83 -0.24
C ALA A 78 -11.46 2.52 -1.00
N ARG A 79 -11.43 2.53 -2.34
CA ARG A 79 -12.54 3.12 -3.13
C ARG A 79 -13.80 2.28 -3.14
N ALA A 80 -13.61 0.97 -3.16
CA ALA A 80 -14.60 -0.05 -2.89
C ALA A 80 -14.14 -0.83 -1.64
N THR A 81 -14.87 -1.85 -1.21
CA THR A 81 -14.38 -2.71 -0.12
C THR A 81 -13.01 -3.28 -0.50
N GLY A 82 -12.02 -3.05 0.37
CA GLY A 82 -10.64 -3.43 0.14
C GLY A 82 -10.10 -4.29 1.28
N ARG A 83 -9.34 -5.33 0.96
CA ARG A 83 -8.67 -6.18 1.95
C ARG A 83 -7.21 -6.30 1.60
N PHE A 84 -6.34 -6.15 2.59
CA PHE A 84 -4.91 -6.22 2.38
C PHE A 84 -4.16 -6.76 3.58
N GLN A 85 -2.93 -7.18 3.34
CA GLN A 85 -2.02 -7.66 4.35
C GLN A 85 -0.73 -6.83 4.33
N LEU A 86 -0.14 -6.71 5.50
CA LEU A 86 1.20 -6.18 5.71
C LEU A 86 2.10 -7.31 6.18
N LEU A 87 3.08 -7.65 5.34
CA LEU A 87 3.93 -8.81 5.51
C LEU A 87 5.36 -8.39 5.78
N VAL A 88 6.08 -9.24 6.52
CA VAL A 88 7.55 -9.18 6.57
C VAL A 88 8.06 -10.01 5.38
N PRO A 89 8.82 -9.42 4.44
CA PRO A 89 9.36 -10.19 3.33
C PRO A 89 10.35 -11.24 3.86
N PRO A 90 10.41 -12.44 3.27
CA PRO A 90 11.42 -13.43 3.61
C PRO A 90 12.80 -12.84 3.30
N GLN A 91 13.66 -12.70 4.31
CA GLN A 91 15.00 -12.16 4.09
C GLN A 91 15.83 -13.15 3.26
N PRO A 92 16.37 -12.75 2.09
CA PRO A 92 17.25 -13.61 1.34
C PRO A 92 18.55 -13.83 2.13
N ARG A 93 19.04 -15.08 2.15
CA ARG A 93 20.37 -15.40 2.70
C ARG A 93 21.45 -14.57 1.96
N PRO A 94 22.55 -14.19 2.63
CA PRO A 94 23.47 -13.12 2.17
C PRO A 94 24.16 -13.33 0.81
N TRP A 95 24.08 -14.51 0.20
CA TRP A 95 24.75 -14.81 -1.08
C TRP A 95 23.97 -14.39 -2.35
N ARG A 96 22.71 -13.93 -2.23
CA ARG A 96 21.84 -13.60 -3.39
C ARG A 96 21.51 -12.10 -3.58
N ALA A 97 22.13 -11.20 -2.82
CA ALA A 97 21.78 -9.77 -2.80
C ALA A 97 22.33 -8.94 -3.98
N TRP A 98 23.23 -9.49 -4.82
CA TRP A 98 23.88 -8.72 -5.89
C TRP A 98 23.00 -8.44 -7.13
N GLN A 99 21.85 -9.12 -7.30
CA GLN A 99 21.05 -9.01 -8.53
C GLN A 99 19.84 -8.04 -8.44
N ALA A 100 19.42 -7.61 -7.25
CA ALA A 100 18.13 -6.93 -7.08
C ALA A 100 18.16 -5.38 -7.21
N ARG A 101 19.32 -4.78 -7.52
CA ARG A 101 19.50 -3.31 -7.48
C ARG A 101 19.30 -2.56 -8.81
N ILE A 102 18.87 -3.20 -9.90
CA ILE A 102 18.89 -2.57 -11.24
C ILE A 102 17.50 -2.35 -11.88
N THR A 103 16.40 -2.96 -11.40
CA THR A 103 15.12 -2.96 -12.16
C THR A 103 14.05 -1.95 -11.75
N TRP A 104 14.24 -1.13 -10.71
CA TRP A 104 13.18 -0.22 -10.24
C TRP A 104 13.18 1.17 -10.91
N TRP A 105 14.25 1.56 -11.60
CA TRP A 105 14.43 2.92 -12.15
C TRP A 105 14.18 3.08 -13.67
N LEU A 106 13.79 2.02 -14.40
CA LEU A 106 13.65 2.10 -15.88
C LEU A 106 12.28 1.71 -16.45
N ARG A 107 11.25 1.52 -15.62
CA ARG A 107 9.88 1.25 -16.12
C ARG A 107 8.89 2.33 -15.70
N GLY A 108 9.05 3.47 -16.36
CA GLY A 108 7.99 4.27 -16.93
C GLY A 108 6.65 4.26 -16.20
N PHE A 109 6.52 5.18 -15.26
CA PHE A 109 5.23 5.66 -14.78
C PHE A 109 4.40 6.18 -15.98
N ARG A 110 3.33 5.47 -16.33
CA ARG A 110 2.12 5.98 -17.01
C ARG A 110 1.08 4.85 -16.98
N PRO A 111 -0.16 5.08 -16.52
CA PRO A 111 -1.10 5.83 -17.38
C PRO A 111 -2.27 6.56 -16.67
N ALA A 112 -2.89 7.51 -17.39
CA ALA A 112 -4.36 7.54 -17.55
C ALA A 112 -4.72 8.33 -18.84
N PRO A 113 -5.77 7.93 -19.58
CA PRO A 113 -6.10 8.49 -20.89
C PRO A 113 -7.05 9.69 -20.76
N PRO A 114 -7.02 10.68 -21.66
CA PRO A 114 -8.17 11.54 -21.89
C PRO A 114 -9.05 10.95 -22.99
N ARG A 115 -10.26 10.51 -22.61
CA ARG A 115 -11.40 10.43 -23.52
C ARG A 115 -11.86 11.85 -23.84
N GLY A 116 -11.92 12.18 -25.13
CA GLY A 116 -12.76 13.27 -25.65
C GLY A 116 -12.04 14.55 -26.07
N LEU A 117 -11.60 14.58 -27.33
CA LEU A 117 -11.77 15.77 -28.17
C LEU A 117 -12.43 15.30 -29.47
N ARG A 118 -13.61 15.85 -29.72
CA ARG A 118 -14.37 15.70 -30.96
C ARG A 118 -13.51 16.18 -32.13
N ALA A 119 -13.67 15.51 -33.28
CA ALA A 119 -13.30 16.06 -34.57
C ALA A 119 -14.08 17.35 -34.87
#